data_AF-A0A6G0M5D8-F1
#
_entry.id   AF-A0A6G0M5D8-F1
#
_cell.length_a   1.000
_cell.length_b   1.000
_cell.length_c   1.000
_cell.angle_alpha   90.00
_cell.angle_beta   90.00
_cell.angle_gamma   90.00
#
_symmetry.space_group_name_H-M   'P 1'
#
loop_
_entity.id
_entity.type
_entity.pdbx_description
1 polymer ?
#
loop_
_entity_poly.entity_id
_entity_poly.type
_entity_poly.pdbx_seq_one_letter_code
_entity_poly.pdbx_strand_id
1 'polypeptide(L)'
;MDVNDKYTADSWYEMMKLAFENGVNFFDNAEAYGGGLAERNMGAAIRKGITEGTWSREDLVITTKIFFGAQDFMAKAGPNARGLSRKHIIEGTKSALKRLDQERPSEP
;
A
#
# COMPACT_ATOMS: atom_id res chain seq x y z
N MET A 1 -5.49 13.95 -4.52
CA MET A 1 -4.06 14.10 -4.84
C MET A 1 -3.77 13.30 -6.09
N ASP A 2 -3.48 13.97 -7.20
CA ASP A 2 -3.07 13.30 -8.45
C ASP A 2 -1.62 12.80 -8.34
N VAL A 3 -1.26 11.82 -9.17
CA VAL A 3 0.11 11.38 -9.37
C VAL A 3 0.89 12.57 -9.93
N ASN A 4 1.80 13.11 -9.12
CA ASN A 4 2.71 14.20 -9.49
C ASN A 4 4.10 13.58 -9.72
N ASP A 5 4.89 14.13 -10.65
CA ASP A 5 6.27 13.72 -10.95
C ASP A 5 7.18 13.62 -9.70
N LYS A 6 6.77 14.22 -8.59
CA LYS A 6 7.44 14.12 -7.29
C LYS A 6 7.18 12.79 -6.52
N TYR A 7 6.10 12.07 -6.80
CA TYR A 7 5.66 10.90 -6.02
C TYR A 7 5.50 9.66 -6.90
N THR A 8 6.62 9.20 -7.48
CA THR A 8 6.62 8.07 -8.41
C THR A 8 6.90 6.74 -7.71
N ALA A 9 6.47 5.64 -8.34
CA ALA A 9 6.84 4.29 -7.90
C ALA A 9 8.36 4.08 -7.90
N ASP A 10 9.09 4.70 -8.83
CA ASP A 10 10.55 4.62 -8.91
C ASP A 10 11.22 5.26 -7.70
N SER A 11 10.79 6.47 -7.29
CA SER A 11 11.32 7.09 -6.07
C SER A 11 11.01 6.27 -4.82
N TRP A 12 9.83 5.63 -4.75
CA TRP A 12 9.51 4.69 -3.66
C TRP A 12 10.45 3.48 -3.66
N TYR A 13 10.71 2.91 -4.84
CA TYR A 13 11.61 1.77 -4.98
C TYR A 13 13.02 2.10 -4.50
N GLU A 14 13.61 3.22 -4.93
CA GLU A 14 14.96 3.60 -4.50
C GLU A 14 15.05 3.80 -2.97
N MET A 15 14.03 4.41 -2.35
CA MET A 15 13.99 4.56 -0.89
C MET A 15 13.85 3.21 -0.17
N MET A 16 12.98 2.33 -0.65
CA MET A 16 12.78 1.01 -0.06
C MET A 16 14.01 0.13 -0.23
N LYS A 17 14.67 0.19 -1.39
CA LYS A 17 15.93 -0.49 -1.68
C LYS A 17 17.05 -0.07 -0.75
N LEU A 18 17.26 1.24 -0.60
CA LEU A 18 18.25 1.75 0.34
C LEU A 18 18.01 1.22 1.75
N ALA A 19 16.75 1.23 2.22
CA ALA A 19 16.40 0.70 3.54
C ALA A 19 16.66 -0.82 3.64
N PHE A 20 16.25 -1.58 2.61
CA PHE A 20 16.41 -3.03 2.55
C PHE A 20 17.87 -3.48 2.55
N GLU A 21 18.71 -2.82 1.75
CA GLU A 21 20.17 -3.06 1.71
C GLU A 21 20.85 -2.78 3.07
N ASN A 22 20.20 -2.01 3.94
CA ASN A 22 20.64 -1.73 5.30
C ASN A 22 19.90 -2.57 6.37
N GLY A 23 19.23 -3.65 5.97
CA GLY A 23 18.61 -4.63 6.87
C GLY A 23 17.17 -4.34 7.28
N VAL A 24 16.51 -3.35 6.69
CA VAL A 24 15.08 -3.08 6.95
C VAL A 24 14.21 -3.99 6.10
N ASN A 25 13.35 -4.79 6.73
CA ASN A 25 12.35 -5.60 6.04
C ASN A 25 10.89 -5.22 6.35
N PHE A 26 10.67 -4.29 7.27
CA PHE A 26 9.34 -3.86 7.71
C PHE A 26 8.93 -2.55 7.06
N PHE A 27 7.82 -2.55 6.32
CA PHE A 27 7.28 -1.39 5.63
C PHE A 27 5.81 -1.16 6.00
N ASP A 28 5.52 0.06 6.46
CA ASP A 28 4.25 0.46 7.04
C ASP A 28 3.40 1.31 6.08
N ASN A 29 2.09 1.11 6.07
CA ASN A 29 1.15 1.90 5.29
C ASN A 29 -0.20 2.13 6.01
N ALA A 30 -1.08 2.89 5.38
CA ALA A 30 -2.48 3.04 5.76
C ALA A 30 -3.32 3.42 4.54
N GLU A 31 -4.58 2.96 4.49
CA GLU A 31 -5.47 3.24 3.36
C GLU A 31 -5.64 4.74 3.09
N ALA A 32 -5.51 5.56 4.13
CA ALA A 32 -5.72 7.00 4.08
C ALA A 32 -4.51 7.79 3.57
N TYR A 33 -3.30 7.21 3.60
CA TYR A 33 -2.08 7.93 3.24
C TYR A 33 -2.12 8.33 1.76
N GLY A 34 -2.13 9.65 1.51
CA GLY A 34 -2.30 10.23 0.18
C GLY A 34 -3.60 9.80 -0.52
N GLY A 35 -4.66 9.50 0.24
CA GLY A 35 -5.91 8.97 -0.34
C GLY A 35 -5.73 7.62 -1.02
N GLY A 36 -4.83 6.78 -0.52
CA GLY A 36 -4.49 5.47 -1.07
C GLY A 36 -3.37 5.48 -2.11
N LEU A 37 -2.82 6.66 -2.45
CA LEU A 37 -1.66 6.75 -3.35
C LEU A 37 -0.42 6.08 -2.77
N ALA A 38 -0.21 6.17 -1.45
CA ALA A 38 0.95 5.56 -0.80
C ALA A 38 0.95 4.02 -0.95
N GLU A 39 -0.21 3.38 -0.85
CA GLU A 39 -0.36 1.94 -1.07
C GLU A 39 -0.06 1.57 -2.54
N ARG A 40 -0.52 2.37 -3.50
CA ARG A 40 -0.26 2.14 -4.93
C ARG A 40 1.22 2.25 -5.28
N ASN A 41 1.90 3.29 -4.76
CA ASN A 41 3.33 3.49 -5.01
C ASN A 41 4.17 2.40 -4.36
N MET A 42 3.87 2.03 -3.10
CA MET A 42 4.56 0.94 -2.42
C MET A 42 4.34 -0.40 -3.14
N GLY A 43 3.12 -0.70 -3.59
CA GLY A 43 2.83 -1.92 -4.35
C GLY A 43 3.60 -2.01 -5.65
N ALA A 44 3.63 -0.92 -6.42
CA ALA A 44 4.42 -0.85 -7.65
C ALA A 44 5.93 -0.98 -7.39
N ALA A 45 6.45 -0.39 -6.31
CA ALA A 45 7.85 -0.53 -5.90
C ALA A 45 8.20 -1.96 -5.48
N ILE A 46 7.32 -2.63 -4.71
CA ILE A 46 7.49 -4.03 -4.33
C ILE A 46 7.58 -4.91 -5.58
N ARG A 47 6.64 -4.76 -6.52
CA ARG A 47 6.64 -5.51 -7.78
C ARG A 47 7.93 -5.27 -8.57
N LYS A 48 8.37 -4.01 -8.68
CA LYS A 48 9.65 -3.67 -9.35
C LYS A 48 10.83 -4.37 -8.68
N GLY A 49 10.95 -4.31 -7.36
CA GLY A 49 12.05 -4.97 -6.66
C GLY A 49 12.04 -6.49 -6.76
N ILE A 50 10.86 -7.12 -6.87
CA ILE A 50 10.73 -8.55 -7.19
C ILE A 50 11.22 -8.81 -8.62
N THR A 51 10.77 -8.02 -9.60
CA THR A 51 11.20 -8.15 -11.00
C THR A 51 12.72 -7.95 -11.18
N GLU A 52 13.31 -7.02 -10.42
CA GLU A 52 14.75 -6.73 -10.46
C GLU A 52 15.59 -7.67 -9.59
N GLY A 53 14.97 -8.54 -8.79
CA GLY A 53 15.67 -9.49 -7.91
C GLY A 53 16.32 -8.84 -6.68
N THR A 54 15.84 -7.66 -6.27
CA THR A 54 16.33 -6.97 -5.05
C THR A 54 15.82 -7.67 -3.78
N TRP A 55 14.60 -8.20 -3.82
CA TRP A 55 13.98 -8.99 -2.74
C TRP A 55 12.98 -9.98 -3.33
N SER A 56 12.68 -11.04 -2.57
CA SER A 56 11.48 -11.87 -2.75
C SER A 56 10.28 -11.26 -2.01
N ARG A 57 9.08 -11.80 -2.22
CA ARG A 57 7.92 -11.35 -1.43
C ARG A 57 8.10 -11.71 0.04
N GLU A 58 8.67 -12.87 0.30
CA GLU A 58 8.87 -13.47 1.63
C GLU A 58 9.87 -12.69 2.48
N ASP A 59 10.78 -11.94 1.84
CA ASP A 59 11.73 -11.09 2.54
C ASP A 59 11.07 -9.88 3.20
N LEU A 60 9.85 -9.49 2.80
CA LEU A 60 9.20 -8.25 3.22
C LEU A 60 8.04 -8.47 4.19
N VAL A 61 8.01 -7.69 5.27
CA VAL A 61 6.86 -7.53 6.17
C VAL A 61 6.14 -6.24 5.83
N ILE A 62 4.98 -6.37 5.18
CA ILE A 62 4.14 -5.25 4.76
C ILE A 62 2.93 -5.14 5.69
N THR A 63 2.69 -3.94 6.21
CA THR A 63 1.50 -3.66 7.04
C THR A 63 0.67 -2.53 6.45
N THR A 64 -0.64 -2.54 6.70
CA THR A 64 -1.53 -1.43 6.40
C THR A 64 -2.60 -1.27 7.47
N LYS A 65 -3.14 -0.06 7.61
CA LYS A 65 -4.12 0.33 8.63
C LYS A 65 -5.44 0.69 7.98
N ILE A 66 -6.52 0.22 8.57
CA ILE A 66 -7.89 0.45 8.12
C ILE A 66 -8.62 1.30 9.16
N PHE A 67 -9.11 2.47 8.74
CA PHE A 67 -10.03 3.30 9.52
C PHE A 67 -10.67 4.39 8.67
N PHE A 68 -9.89 5.23 7.99
CA PHE A 68 -10.40 6.48 7.38
C PHE A 68 -10.91 6.33 5.94
N GLY A 69 -10.72 5.16 5.31
CA GLY A 69 -10.95 4.98 3.87
C GLY A 69 -9.82 5.57 3.02
N ALA A 70 -9.71 5.10 1.78
CA ALA A 70 -8.79 5.63 0.77
C ALA A 70 -9.42 6.78 -0.03
N GLN A 71 -9.76 7.85 0.67
CA GLN A 71 -10.35 9.06 0.12
C GLN A 71 -9.60 10.27 0.65
N ASP A 72 -9.70 11.39 -0.06
CA ASP A 72 -9.13 12.65 0.43
C ASP A 72 -9.75 12.98 1.80
N PHE A 73 -8.93 13.41 2.76
CA PHE A 73 -9.40 13.75 4.11
C PHE A 73 -10.48 14.83 4.09
N MET A 74 -10.49 15.67 3.06
CA MET A 74 -11.48 16.74 2.85
C MET A 74 -12.71 16.26 2.06
N ALA A 75 -12.68 15.07 1.46
CA ALA A 75 -13.80 14.55 0.70
C ALA A 75 -14.92 14.05 1.64
N LYS A 76 -16.17 14.34 1.27
CA LYS A 76 -17.32 13.72 1.91
C LYS A 76 -17.32 12.23 1.61
N ALA A 77 -17.07 11.43 2.64
CA ALA A 77 -17.23 9.99 2.57
C ALA A 77 -18.64 9.58 2.99
N GLY A 78 -19.17 8.51 2.40
CA GLY A 78 -20.40 7.89 2.91
C GLY A 78 -20.23 7.37 4.35
N PRO A 79 -21.32 7.22 5.11
CA PRO A 79 -21.26 6.80 6.52
C PRO A 79 -20.60 5.43 6.72
N ASN A 80 -20.56 4.60 5.68
CA ASN A 80 -19.99 3.25 5.71
C ASN A 80 -18.55 3.15 5.15
N ALA A 81 -17.93 4.27 4.78
CA ALA A 81 -16.61 4.31 4.15
C ALA A 81 -15.47 4.60 5.14
N ARG A 82 -15.74 4.47 6.45
CA ARG A 82 -14.77 4.66 7.54
C ARG A 82 -15.18 3.90 8.81
N GLY A 83 -14.27 3.82 9.77
CA GLY A 83 -14.44 3.22 11.09
C GLY A 83 -14.04 1.75 11.16
N LEU A 84 -14.32 1.11 12.30
CA LEU A 84 -13.94 -0.28 12.58
C LEU A 84 -15.14 -1.23 12.53
N SER A 85 -16.15 -0.90 11.72
CA SER A 85 -17.23 -1.83 11.46
C SER A 85 -16.71 -3.06 10.73
N ARG A 86 -17.32 -4.23 10.96
CA ARG A 86 -16.99 -5.47 10.23
C ARG A 86 -16.97 -5.26 8.72
N LYS A 87 -17.94 -4.49 8.19
CA LYS A 87 -18.04 -4.15 6.78
C LYS A 87 -16.78 -3.40 6.30
N HIS A 88 -16.43 -2.29 6.95
CA HIS A 88 -15.30 -1.45 6.54
C HIS A 88 -13.96 -2.17 6.72
N ILE A 89 -13.78 -2.95 7.79
CA ILE A 89 -12.56 -3.74 7.97
C ILE A 89 -12.37 -4.72 6.80
N ILE A 90 -13.40 -5.47 6.41
CA ILE A 90 -13.30 -6.45 5.33
C ILE A 90 -13.11 -5.76 3.97
N GLU A 91 -13.92 -4.76 3.64
CA GLU A 91 -13.89 -4.06 2.35
C GLU A 91 -12.63 -3.20 2.20
N GLY A 92 -12.24 -2.51 3.26
CA GLY A 92 -11.01 -1.71 3.33
C GLY A 92 -9.78 -2.59 3.18
N THR A 93 -9.71 -3.74 3.87
CA THR A 93 -8.59 -4.69 3.72
C THR A 93 -8.47 -5.22 2.30
N LYS A 94 -9.57 -5.68 1.68
CA LYS A 94 -9.56 -6.13 0.27
C LYS A 94 -9.08 -5.02 -0.67
N SER A 95 -9.58 -3.81 -0.45
CA SER A 95 -9.21 -2.66 -1.28
C SER A 95 -7.73 -2.26 -1.09
N ALA A 96 -7.20 -2.37 0.12
CA ALA A 96 -5.81 -2.11 0.45
C ALA A 96 -4.88 -3.15 -0.21
N LEU A 97 -5.21 -4.45 -0.11
CA LEU A 97 -4.45 -5.51 -0.78
C LEU A 97 -4.38 -5.29 -2.30
N LYS A 98 -5.50 -4.90 -2.92
CA LYS A 98 -5.54 -4.55 -4.35
C LYS A 98 -4.67 -3.34 -4.69
N ARG A 99 -4.69 -2.28 -3.86
CA ARG A 99 -3.83 -1.10 -4.09
C ARG A 99 -2.34 -1.42 -3.90
N LEU A 100 -2.01 -2.25 -2.91
CA LEU A 100 -0.66 -2.71 -2.63
C LEU A 100 -0.16 -3.78 -3.63
N ASP A 101 -1.03 -4.31 -4.50
CA ASP A 101 -0.70 -5.43 -5.39
C ASP A 101 -0.23 -6.68 -4.61
N GLN A 102 -0.87 -6.94 -3.46
CA GLN A 102 -0.54 -8.04 -2.53
C GLN A 102 -1.68 -9.04 -2.36
N GLU A 103 -2.61 -9.08 -3.31
CA GLU A 103 -3.65 -10.10 -3.32
C GLU A 103 -2.99 -11.46 -3.51
N ARG A 104 -3.33 -12.42 -2.64
CA ARG A 104 -3.00 -13.82 -2.92
C ARG A 104 -3.79 -14.23 -4.16
N PRO A 105 -3.18 -14.98 -5.10
CA PRO A 105 -3.96 -15.71 -6.09
C PRO A 105 -5.03 -16.52 -5.36
N SER A 106 -6.24 -16.57 -5.90
CA SER A 106 -7.24 -17.52 -5.40
C SER A 106 -6.59 -18.90 -5.38
N GLU A 107 -6.66 -19.60 -4.25
CA GLU A 107 -6.35 -21.02 -4.24
C GLU A 107 -7.18 -21.70 -5.34
N PRO A 108 -6.57 -22.60 -6.13
CA PRO A 108 -7.28 -23.30 -7.19
C PRO A 108 -8.50 -24.08 -6.68
#